data_AF-A0A9D1FBH7-F1
#
_entry.id   AF-A0A9D1FBH7-F1
#
_cell.length_a   1.000
_cell.length_b   1.000
_cell.length_c   1.000
_cell.angle_alpha   90.00
_cell.angle_beta   90.00
_cell.angle_gamma   90.00
#
_symmetry.space_group_name_H-M   'P 1'
#
loop_
_entity.id
_entity.type
_entity.pdbx_description
1 polymer ?
#
loop_
_entity_poly.entity_id
_entity_poly.type
_entity_poly.pdbx_seq_one_letter_code
_entity_poly.pdbx_strand_id
1 'polypeptide(L)'
;MRMRKKPNLGPRMEACDRVWVRDPAALKGHWKALMPAAKEIRLEIGCGKGKFTVETAKAEPDVLLIALEKVPDAMVMAMEYAMREHLSNVFFIDADATVLPDLFAEGEVDLIYLNFCDPWPRNKTAKLRLTYRTFLDKYATVLCDGGQIHFKTDNRPLFDFSLDEFRRCNLEVRNVTNDLHRDGIVGIMTGYEERFHSLGTPINRCECIVHKDTYKRSEERMERIRMTTPLVEIDGDEMTRILWKSIKEQLILPFVDLKVDYYDLGLPKRDETGDQITHDCAEAIKKYGVGVKCATITPNAQRMTEYNLHEMWKSPNGTIRAALDGTVFRAPILVDGISPAVRNWKAPITIARHAYGDVYRGTEVRATAGGKAELVFTDKDGNESRQTIYDFECDGVVTGQYNKDSSIASFARSCFQYALDTKQDLWFSTKDTIAKKYDGTFKEIFQTIYDNEYKEKFKAAGLTYFYTLIDDAVARVIRSEGGLIWACKNYDGDVMSDMVSTAFGSLAMMTSVLVSPDGKYEYEAAHGTVTRHYYQYLEGKETSTNPMATIFAWTGALSKRGELDGNEALQTFAAKLEKACIDTIEGGTMTKDLAALWEKDKAHVVTSDGFLAAVRTRLERSL
;
A
#
# COMPACT_ATOMS: atom_id res chain seq x y z
N MET A 1 -22.55 28.76 -15.52
CA MET A 1 -22.67 30.21 -15.21
C MET A 1 -22.73 30.34 -13.70
N ARG A 2 -21.81 31.09 -13.05
CA ARG A 2 -21.76 31.16 -11.57
C ARG A 2 -22.98 31.93 -11.05
N MET A 3 -23.75 31.33 -10.14
CA MET A 3 -24.97 31.95 -9.64
C MET A 3 -24.63 33.19 -8.79
N ARG A 4 -25.41 34.26 -8.93
CA ARG A 4 -25.28 35.44 -8.06
C ARG A 4 -25.90 35.11 -6.70
N LYS A 5 -25.16 35.42 -5.63
CA LYS A 5 -25.65 35.30 -4.24
C LYS A 5 -26.95 36.06 -4.08
N LYS A 6 -27.94 35.42 -3.44
CA LYS A 6 -29.24 36.00 -3.16
C LYS A 6 -29.24 36.66 -1.79
N PRO A 7 -29.75 37.89 -1.65
CA PRO A 7 -29.95 38.49 -0.34
C PRO A 7 -30.99 37.68 0.45
N ASN A 8 -30.86 37.70 1.78
CA ASN A 8 -31.81 37.08 2.72
C ASN A 8 -32.05 35.57 2.48
N LEU A 9 -31.01 34.83 2.09
CA LEU A 9 -31.13 33.41 1.75
C LEU A 9 -31.74 32.57 2.88
N GLY A 10 -31.24 32.70 4.12
CA GLY A 10 -31.75 31.96 5.28
C GLY A 10 -33.26 32.15 5.50
N PRO A 11 -33.75 33.38 5.70
CA PRO A 11 -35.18 33.64 5.85
C PRO A 11 -36.05 33.14 4.68
N ARG A 12 -35.53 33.18 3.44
CA ARG A 12 -36.25 32.68 2.25
C ARG A 12 -36.34 31.16 2.23
N MET A 13 -35.29 30.46 2.64
CA MET A 13 -35.29 29.01 2.79
C MET A 13 -36.23 28.58 3.93
N GLU A 14 -36.20 29.29 5.06
CA GLU A 14 -37.12 29.07 6.18
C GLU A 14 -38.59 29.30 5.79
N ALA A 15 -38.88 30.28 4.93
CA ALA A 15 -40.24 30.47 4.40
C ALA A 15 -40.72 29.29 3.53
N CYS A 16 -39.80 28.43 3.07
CA CYS A 16 -40.09 27.24 2.28
C CYS A 16 -39.99 25.93 3.07
N ASP A 17 -39.98 25.99 4.41
CA ASP A 17 -39.73 24.83 5.29
C ASP A 17 -40.59 23.59 4.95
N ARG A 18 -41.83 23.80 4.49
CA ARG A 18 -42.77 22.72 4.09
C ARG A 18 -42.24 21.78 3.01
N VAL A 19 -41.37 22.26 2.12
CA VAL A 19 -40.78 21.46 1.03
C VAL A 19 -39.27 21.24 1.23
N TRP A 20 -38.70 21.70 2.34
CA TRP A 20 -37.27 21.59 2.63
C TRP A 20 -37.00 20.47 3.63
N VAL A 21 -36.17 19.50 3.23
CA VAL A 21 -35.70 18.44 4.14
C VAL A 21 -34.35 18.84 4.72
N ARG A 22 -34.34 19.17 6.02
CA ARG A 22 -33.14 19.64 6.74
C ARG A 22 -32.22 18.50 7.19
N ASP A 23 -32.79 17.35 7.56
CA ASP A 23 -32.06 16.15 7.96
C ASP A 23 -32.44 14.96 7.07
N PRO A 24 -31.91 14.91 5.84
CA PRO A 24 -32.21 13.83 4.90
C PRO A 24 -31.70 12.46 5.36
N ALA A 25 -30.63 12.41 6.17
CA ALA A 25 -30.07 11.15 6.66
C ALA A 25 -31.04 10.41 7.60
N ALA A 26 -31.85 11.15 8.36
CA ALA A 26 -32.90 10.58 9.21
C ALA A 26 -34.05 9.92 8.41
N LEU A 27 -34.19 10.25 7.12
CA LEU A 27 -35.22 9.67 6.24
C LEU A 27 -34.72 8.48 5.42
N LYS A 28 -33.45 8.08 5.56
CA LYS A 28 -32.88 6.93 4.86
C LYS A 28 -33.70 5.66 5.12
N GLY A 29 -34.23 5.04 4.06
CA GLY A 29 -35.11 3.87 4.12
C GLY A 29 -36.59 4.18 4.43
N HIS A 30 -36.93 5.45 4.61
CA HIS A 30 -38.24 5.93 5.02
C HIS A 30 -38.74 7.12 4.18
N TRP A 31 -38.19 7.37 2.99
CA TRP A 31 -38.57 8.52 2.17
C TRP A 31 -40.06 8.54 1.80
N LYS A 32 -40.68 7.37 1.61
CA LYS A 32 -42.14 7.25 1.39
C LYS A 32 -42.99 7.77 2.56
N ALA A 33 -42.44 7.98 3.76
CA ALA A 33 -43.17 8.59 4.87
C ALA A 33 -43.64 10.02 4.57
N LEU A 34 -42.93 10.74 3.69
CA LEU A 34 -43.33 12.09 3.24
C LEU A 34 -44.57 12.05 2.34
N MET A 35 -44.82 10.94 1.65
CA MET A 35 -45.98 10.72 0.80
C MET A 35 -46.30 9.22 0.71
N PRO A 36 -47.05 8.66 1.68
CA PRO A 36 -47.27 7.21 1.76
C PRO A 36 -47.97 6.60 0.54
N ALA A 37 -48.76 7.41 -0.19
CA ALA A 37 -49.46 7.00 -1.40
C ALA A 37 -48.59 7.05 -2.68
N ALA A 38 -47.32 7.46 -2.57
CA ALA A 38 -46.42 7.57 -3.72
C ALA A 38 -46.14 6.19 -4.33
N LYS A 39 -46.39 6.07 -5.64
CA LYS A 39 -46.07 4.85 -6.39
C LYS A 39 -44.56 4.68 -6.51
N GLU A 40 -43.88 5.78 -6.82
CA GLU A 40 -42.45 5.82 -7.09
C GLU A 40 -41.78 6.96 -6.30
N ILE A 41 -40.50 6.78 -6.00
CA ILE A 41 -39.58 7.82 -5.55
C ILE A 41 -38.64 8.14 -6.71
N ARG A 42 -38.67 9.38 -7.18
CA ARG A 42 -37.78 9.86 -8.24
C ARG A 42 -36.86 10.94 -7.71
N LEU A 43 -35.60 10.91 -8.13
CA LEU A 43 -34.56 11.82 -7.68
C LEU A 43 -34.05 12.66 -8.85
N GLU A 44 -34.05 13.98 -8.73
CA GLU A 44 -33.29 14.85 -9.64
C GLU A 44 -32.01 15.33 -8.97
N ILE A 45 -30.86 15.11 -9.62
CA ILE A 45 -29.56 15.56 -9.14
C ILE A 45 -29.14 16.82 -9.91
N GLY A 46 -29.01 17.93 -9.19
CA GLY A 46 -28.68 19.24 -9.75
C GLY A 46 -29.91 19.94 -10.34
N CYS A 47 -31.00 20.02 -9.58
CA CYS A 47 -32.28 20.59 -10.04
C CYS A 47 -32.21 22.09 -10.41
N GLY A 48 -31.15 22.79 -10.00
CA GLY A 48 -30.92 24.19 -10.31
C GLY A 48 -32.05 25.07 -9.79
N LYS A 49 -32.78 25.73 -10.69
CA LYS A 49 -33.90 26.62 -10.34
C LYS A 49 -35.25 25.90 -10.25
N GLY A 50 -35.27 24.57 -10.38
CA GLY A 50 -36.44 23.74 -10.11
C GLY A 50 -37.51 23.69 -11.19
N LYS A 51 -37.30 24.26 -12.39
CA LYS A 51 -38.34 24.25 -13.44
C LYS A 51 -38.78 22.84 -13.80
N PHE A 52 -37.82 21.97 -14.13
CA PHE A 52 -38.12 20.57 -14.46
C PHE A 52 -38.77 19.87 -13.28
N THR A 53 -38.18 20.00 -12.09
CA THR A 53 -38.69 19.41 -10.84
C THR A 53 -40.15 19.75 -10.58
N VAL A 54 -40.46 21.04 -10.55
CA VAL A 54 -41.78 21.56 -10.16
C VAL A 54 -42.83 21.21 -11.21
N GLU A 55 -42.50 21.34 -12.50
CA GLU A 55 -43.44 20.97 -13.57
C GLU A 55 -43.66 19.45 -13.63
N THR A 56 -42.66 18.64 -13.30
CA THR A 56 -42.80 17.18 -13.24
C THR A 56 -43.69 16.78 -12.06
N ALA A 57 -43.45 17.35 -10.89
CA ALA A 57 -44.29 17.13 -9.71
C ALA A 57 -45.75 17.57 -9.92
N LYS A 58 -45.98 18.64 -10.70
CA LYS A 58 -47.34 19.05 -11.14
C LYS A 58 -48.00 18.06 -12.07
N ALA A 59 -47.26 17.53 -13.04
CA ALA A 59 -47.79 16.62 -14.04
C ALA A 59 -48.05 15.21 -13.47
N GLU A 60 -47.30 14.80 -12.45
CA GLU A 60 -47.32 13.46 -11.87
C GLU A 60 -47.58 13.48 -10.35
N PRO A 61 -48.83 13.75 -9.93
CA PRO A 61 -49.17 13.96 -8.52
C PRO A 61 -49.08 12.69 -7.64
N ASP A 62 -48.93 11.51 -8.23
CA ASP A 62 -48.78 10.21 -7.54
C ASP A 62 -47.30 9.77 -7.40
N VAL A 63 -46.36 10.61 -7.82
CA VAL A 63 -44.92 10.39 -7.71
C VAL A 63 -44.32 11.31 -6.64
N LEU A 64 -43.50 10.75 -5.76
CA LEU A 64 -42.70 11.52 -4.81
C LEU A 64 -41.39 11.94 -5.49
N LEU A 65 -41.23 13.25 -5.71
CA LEU A 65 -40.04 13.81 -6.34
C LEU A 65 -39.11 14.43 -5.31
N ILE A 66 -37.87 13.95 -5.26
CA ILE A 66 -36.82 14.47 -4.41
C ILE A 66 -35.81 15.20 -5.28
N ALA A 67 -35.43 16.42 -4.90
CA ALA A 67 -34.54 17.26 -5.67
C ALA A 67 -33.30 17.63 -4.85
N LEU A 68 -32.14 17.16 -5.30
CA LEU A 68 -30.85 17.41 -4.66
C LEU A 68 -30.14 18.55 -5.40
N GLU A 69 -29.72 19.57 -4.66
CA GLU A 69 -28.96 20.70 -5.19
C GLU A 69 -27.91 21.15 -4.18
N LYS A 70 -26.69 21.42 -4.64
CA LYS A 70 -25.56 21.82 -3.80
C LYS A 70 -25.34 23.33 -3.75
N VAL A 71 -26.11 24.09 -4.54
CA VAL A 71 -26.08 25.55 -4.58
C VAL A 71 -27.36 26.08 -3.93
N PRO A 72 -27.29 26.49 -2.65
CA PRO A 72 -28.46 26.98 -1.90
C PRO A 72 -29.21 28.12 -2.60
N ASP A 73 -28.48 29.03 -3.27
CA ASP A 73 -29.06 30.13 -4.04
C ASP A 73 -29.96 29.66 -5.19
N ALA A 74 -29.69 28.48 -5.76
CA ALA A 74 -30.47 27.86 -6.82
C ALA A 74 -31.70 27.17 -6.22
N MET A 75 -31.45 26.34 -5.21
CA MET A 75 -32.45 25.56 -4.50
C MET A 75 -33.57 26.43 -3.92
N VAL A 76 -33.24 27.60 -3.32
CA VAL A 76 -34.28 28.49 -2.78
C VAL A 76 -35.28 28.96 -3.84
N MET A 77 -34.83 29.19 -5.08
CA MET A 77 -35.75 29.57 -6.18
C MET A 77 -36.64 28.38 -6.59
N ALA A 78 -36.10 27.17 -6.54
CA ALA A 78 -36.86 25.95 -6.81
C ALA A 78 -37.93 25.70 -5.74
N MET A 79 -37.56 25.85 -4.47
CA MET A 79 -38.47 25.72 -3.32
C MET A 79 -39.59 26.76 -3.36
N GLU A 80 -39.26 28.03 -3.60
CA GLU A 80 -40.26 29.10 -3.76
C GLU A 80 -41.21 28.84 -4.92
N TYR A 81 -40.71 28.22 -6.00
CA TYR A 81 -41.56 27.81 -7.11
C TYR A 81 -42.53 26.70 -6.69
N ALA A 82 -42.05 25.65 -6.04
CA ALA A 82 -42.91 24.58 -5.50
C ALA A 82 -43.96 25.11 -4.49
N MET A 83 -43.57 26.07 -3.64
CA MET A 83 -44.47 26.69 -2.68
C MET A 83 -45.57 27.53 -3.35
N ARG A 84 -45.24 28.29 -4.41
CA ARG A 84 -46.22 29.06 -5.19
C ARG A 84 -47.21 28.17 -5.93
N GLU A 85 -46.78 27.01 -6.40
CA GLU A 85 -47.62 26.02 -7.07
C GLU A 85 -48.36 25.08 -6.08
N HIS A 86 -48.20 25.31 -4.77
CA HIS A 86 -48.86 24.56 -3.69
C HIS A 86 -48.63 23.04 -3.72
N LEU A 87 -47.46 22.60 -4.21
CA LEU A 87 -47.15 21.17 -4.34
C LEU A 87 -46.90 20.51 -2.99
N SER A 88 -47.22 19.22 -2.90
CA SER A 88 -47.03 18.38 -1.70
C SER A 88 -46.26 17.09 -1.98
N ASN A 89 -45.93 16.83 -3.24
CA ASN A 89 -45.22 15.63 -3.69
C ASN A 89 -43.78 15.92 -4.13
N VAL A 90 -43.22 17.08 -3.73
CA VAL A 90 -41.85 17.48 -4.06
C VAL A 90 -41.11 18.01 -2.84
N PHE A 91 -39.88 17.54 -2.64
CA PHE A 91 -39.02 17.94 -1.53
C PHE A 91 -37.58 18.20 -1.98
N PHE A 92 -36.90 19.12 -1.29
CA PHE A 92 -35.57 19.61 -1.67
C PHE A 92 -34.55 19.32 -0.58
N ILE A 93 -33.34 18.94 -1.01
CA ILE A 93 -32.19 18.62 -0.15
C ILE A 93 -30.98 19.46 -0.58
N ASP A 94 -30.36 20.12 0.39
CA ASP A 94 -29.07 20.81 0.22
C ASP A 94 -27.92 19.83 0.47
N ALA A 95 -27.43 19.17 -0.60
CA ALA A 95 -26.39 18.15 -0.50
C ALA A 95 -25.60 17.99 -1.83
N ASP A 96 -24.44 17.33 -1.75
CA ASP A 96 -23.68 16.89 -2.93
C ASP A 96 -24.02 15.43 -3.27
N ALA A 97 -24.00 15.09 -4.56
CA ALA A 97 -24.27 13.72 -5.03
C ALA A 97 -23.29 12.68 -4.48
N THR A 98 -22.14 13.08 -3.94
CA THR A 98 -21.18 12.15 -3.32
C THR A 98 -21.72 11.43 -2.08
N VAL A 99 -22.70 12.00 -1.37
CA VAL A 99 -23.24 11.45 -0.11
C VAL A 99 -24.54 10.67 -0.31
N LEU A 100 -24.95 10.36 -1.55
CA LEU A 100 -26.22 9.67 -1.82
C LEU A 100 -26.43 8.36 -1.02
N PRO A 101 -25.44 7.47 -0.86
CA PRO A 101 -25.60 6.26 -0.05
C PRO A 101 -25.83 6.54 1.45
N ASP A 102 -25.53 7.75 1.93
CA ASP A 102 -25.80 8.17 3.30
C ASP A 102 -27.24 8.72 3.46
N LEU A 103 -27.87 9.13 2.36
CA LEU A 103 -29.20 9.73 2.35
C LEU A 103 -30.33 8.75 1.99
N PHE A 104 -30.03 7.74 1.17
CA PHE A 104 -31.00 6.75 0.70
C PHE A 104 -30.54 5.34 1.05
N ALA A 105 -31.48 4.47 1.37
CA ALA A 105 -31.22 3.05 1.56
C ALA A 105 -30.98 2.37 0.21
N GLU A 106 -30.43 1.16 0.26
CA GLU A 106 -30.29 0.35 -0.94
C GLU A 106 -31.65 0.06 -1.56
N GLY A 107 -31.79 0.32 -2.86
CA GLY A 107 -33.01 0.03 -3.60
C GLY A 107 -34.19 0.97 -3.34
N GLU A 108 -33.97 2.11 -2.70
CA GLU A 108 -35.05 3.02 -2.28
C GLU A 108 -35.57 3.94 -3.40
N VAL A 109 -34.76 4.21 -4.43
CA VAL A 109 -35.07 5.14 -5.52
C VAL A 109 -35.44 4.38 -6.80
N ASP A 110 -36.49 4.81 -7.49
CA ASP A 110 -36.95 4.15 -8.73
C ASP A 110 -36.32 4.76 -9.99
N LEU A 111 -36.10 6.08 -10.01
CA LEU A 111 -35.58 6.79 -11.18
C LEU A 111 -34.74 8.01 -10.77
N ILE A 112 -33.56 8.15 -11.37
CA ILE A 112 -32.68 9.31 -11.26
C ILE A 112 -32.70 10.13 -12.55
N TYR A 113 -32.94 11.44 -12.43
CA TYR A 113 -32.78 12.41 -13.50
C TYR A 113 -31.41 13.11 -13.42
N LEU A 114 -30.67 13.04 -14.52
CA LEU A 114 -29.41 13.75 -14.74
C LEU A 114 -29.59 14.71 -15.92
N ASN A 115 -30.12 15.90 -15.64
CA ASN A 115 -30.41 16.89 -16.67
C ASN A 115 -29.30 17.97 -16.71
N PHE A 116 -28.62 18.11 -17.85
CA PHE A 116 -27.67 19.20 -18.12
C PHE A 116 -26.56 19.36 -17.07
N CYS A 117 -26.02 18.24 -16.58
CA CYS A 117 -24.91 18.25 -15.62
C CYS A 117 -23.60 18.80 -16.24
N ASP A 118 -22.69 19.30 -15.38
CA ASP A 118 -21.45 19.93 -15.83
C ASP A 118 -20.56 18.93 -16.62
N PRO A 119 -20.12 19.28 -17.85
CA PRO A 119 -19.38 18.37 -18.70
C PRO A 119 -17.93 18.14 -18.28
N TRP A 120 -17.33 18.99 -17.42
CA TRP A 120 -15.93 18.90 -17.01
C TRP A 120 -14.97 18.53 -18.17
N PRO A 121 -14.70 19.45 -19.11
CA PRO A 121 -14.18 19.12 -20.43
C PRO A 121 -12.75 18.55 -20.44
N ARG A 122 -11.99 18.66 -19.34
CA ARG A 122 -10.61 18.15 -19.25
C ARG A 122 -10.62 16.70 -18.76
N ASN A 123 -9.79 15.84 -19.36
CA ASN A 123 -9.66 14.42 -18.96
C ASN A 123 -9.34 14.25 -17.46
N LYS A 124 -8.44 15.07 -16.91
CA LYS A 124 -8.10 15.04 -15.48
C LYS A 124 -9.26 15.34 -14.52
N THR A 125 -10.32 15.99 -15.02
CA THR A 125 -11.55 16.29 -14.27
C THR A 125 -12.71 15.38 -14.64
N ALA A 126 -12.51 14.36 -15.49
CA ALA A 126 -13.58 13.44 -15.90
C ALA A 126 -14.24 12.75 -14.71
N LYS A 127 -13.47 12.48 -13.63
CA LYS A 127 -13.97 11.91 -12.38
C LYS A 127 -15.02 12.76 -11.63
N LEU A 128 -15.20 14.03 -12.02
CA LEU A 128 -16.19 14.93 -11.46
C LEU A 128 -17.51 14.93 -12.24
N ARG A 129 -17.57 14.27 -13.40
CA ARG A 129 -18.80 14.12 -14.19
C ARG A 129 -19.76 13.21 -13.45
N LEU A 130 -21.03 13.59 -13.36
CA LEU A 130 -22.05 12.79 -12.68
C LEU A 130 -22.31 11.44 -13.35
N THR A 131 -21.92 11.28 -14.61
CA THR A 131 -22.01 10.00 -15.33
C THR A 131 -20.73 9.17 -15.24
N TYR A 132 -19.73 9.60 -14.49
CA TYR A 132 -18.53 8.81 -14.25
C TYR A 132 -18.82 7.61 -13.35
N ARG A 133 -18.18 6.47 -13.62
CA ARG A 133 -18.38 5.18 -12.95
C ARG A 133 -18.48 5.21 -11.42
N THR A 134 -17.75 6.08 -10.72
CA THR A 134 -17.83 6.17 -9.24
C THR A 134 -19.12 6.82 -8.73
N PHE A 135 -19.79 7.65 -9.55
CA PHE A 135 -21.15 8.11 -9.28
C PHE A 135 -22.17 7.06 -9.69
N LEU A 136 -21.94 6.37 -10.82
CA LEU A 136 -22.80 5.26 -11.24
C LEU A 136 -22.88 4.16 -10.17
N ASP A 137 -21.77 3.84 -9.49
CA ASP A 137 -21.76 2.86 -8.39
C ASP A 137 -22.64 3.32 -7.20
N LYS A 138 -22.71 4.64 -6.93
CA LYS A 138 -23.61 5.20 -5.91
C LYS A 138 -25.07 5.11 -6.37
N TYR A 139 -25.34 5.45 -7.63
CA TYR A 139 -26.68 5.37 -8.21
C TYR A 139 -27.19 3.93 -8.20
N ALA A 140 -26.36 2.98 -8.62
CA ALA A 140 -26.69 1.55 -8.59
C ALA A 140 -26.90 1.02 -7.16
N THR A 141 -26.35 1.68 -6.14
CA THR A 141 -26.62 1.31 -4.74
C THR A 141 -28.02 1.74 -4.34
N VAL A 142 -28.38 3.01 -4.57
CA VAL A 142 -29.67 3.57 -4.12
C VAL A 142 -30.85 3.23 -5.03
N LEU A 143 -30.61 2.89 -6.30
CA LEU A 143 -31.64 2.47 -7.24
C LEU A 143 -32.15 1.05 -6.92
N CYS A 144 -33.46 0.85 -7.05
CA CYS A 144 -34.08 -0.48 -7.04
C CYS A 144 -33.60 -1.32 -8.24
N ASP A 145 -33.82 -2.63 -8.17
CA ASP A 145 -33.56 -3.49 -9.32
C ASP A 145 -34.51 -3.16 -10.47
N GLY A 146 -33.98 -2.94 -11.67
CA GLY A 146 -34.73 -2.36 -12.79
C GLY A 146 -34.91 -0.83 -12.71
N GLY A 147 -34.33 -0.17 -11.69
CA GLY A 147 -34.34 1.28 -11.54
C GLY A 147 -33.60 1.97 -12.68
N GLN A 148 -33.94 3.24 -12.92
CA GLN A 148 -33.56 3.93 -14.14
C GLN A 148 -32.70 5.18 -13.90
N ILE A 149 -31.89 5.54 -14.91
CA ILE A 149 -31.21 6.83 -15.02
C ILE A 149 -31.64 7.46 -16.35
N HIS A 150 -32.29 8.62 -16.28
CA HIS A 150 -32.63 9.43 -17.45
C HIS A 150 -31.63 10.56 -17.58
N PHE A 151 -30.86 10.54 -18.67
CA PHE A 151 -29.77 11.48 -18.89
C PHE A 151 -30.06 12.35 -20.11
N LYS A 152 -29.99 13.68 -19.93
CA LYS A 152 -30.14 14.68 -20.99
C LYS A 152 -28.98 15.68 -20.98
N THR A 153 -28.46 16.03 -22.16
CA THR A 153 -27.45 17.10 -22.28
C THR A 153 -27.39 17.70 -23.70
N ASP A 154 -27.10 18.99 -23.78
CA ASP A 154 -26.71 19.68 -25.02
C ASP A 154 -25.25 19.37 -25.42
N ASN A 155 -24.45 18.82 -24.51
CA ASN A 155 -23.03 18.61 -24.71
C ASN A 155 -22.75 17.23 -25.31
N ARG A 156 -22.48 17.18 -26.62
CA ARG A 156 -22.20 15.93 -27.33
C ARG A 156 -20.99 15.15 -26.78
N PRO A 157 -19.82 15.77 -26.48
CA PRO A 157 -18.70 15.05 -25.89
C PRO A 157 -19.01 14.40 -24.52
N LEU A 158 -19.78 15.08 -23.67
CA LEU A 158 -20.26 14.48 -22.42
C LEU A 158 -21.22 13.33 -22.72
N PHE A 159 -22.10 13.48 -23.70
CA PHE A 159 -23.05 12.44 -24.06
C PHE A 159 -22.37 11.14 -24.52
N ASP A 160 -21.42 11.26 -25.45
CA ASP A 160 -20.67 10.11 -25.96
C ASP A 160 -19.86 9.44 -24.83
N PHE A 161 -19.22 10.23 -23.97
CA PHE A 161 -18.53 9.73 -22.77
C PHE A 161 -19.47 8.97 -21.83
N SER A 162 -20.67 9.51 -21.56
CA SER A 162 -21.65 8.89 -20.67
C SER A 162 -22.12 7.55 -21.23
N LEU A 163 -22.41 7.46 -22.54
CA LEU A 163 -22.79 6.20 -23.17
C LEU A 163 -21.72 5.11 -22.99
N ASP A 164 -20.44 5.48 -23.08
CA ASP A 164 -19.34 4.55 -22.85
C ASP A 164 -19.22 4.14 -21.38
N GLU A 165 -19.37 5.06 -20.43
CA GLU A 165 -19.39 4.73 -19.00
C GLU A 165 -20.57 3.82 -18.64
N PHE A 166 -21.76 4.08 -19.17
CA PHE A 166 -22.95 3.26 -18.93
C PHE A 166 -22.74 1.82 -19.43
N ARG A 167 -22.22 1.66 -20.66
CA ARG A 167 -21.88 0.34 -21.22
C ARG A 167 -20.80 -0.37 -20.41
N ARG A 168 -19.76 0.34 -19.95
CA ARG A 168 -18.71 -0.23 -19.09
C ARG A 168 -19.27 -0.76 -17.77
N CYS A 169 -20.26 -0.07 -17.21
CA CYS A 169 -20.94 -0.47 -15.99
C CYS A 169 -22.04 -1.52 -16.23
N ASN A 170 -22.21 -1.97 -17.48
CA ASN A 170 -23.21 -2.95 -17.89
C ASN A 170 -24.66 -2.48 -17.62
N LEU A 171 -24.91 -1.15 -17.67
CA LEU A 171 -26.27 -0.65 -17.70
C LEU A 171 -26.89 -0.93 -19.07
N GLU A 172 -28.16 -1.30 -19.07
CA GLU A 172 -28.92 -1.44 -20.30
C GLU A 172 -29.31 -0.05 -20.83
N VAL A 173 -28.76 0.36 -21.96
CA VAL A 173 -29.01 1.68 -22.55
C VAL A 173 -30.11 1.60 -23.61
N ARG A 174 -31.18 2.38 -23.44
CA ARG A 174 -32.34 2.48 -24.34
C ARG A 174 -32.62 3.92 -24.74
N ASN A 175 -33.50 4.09 -25.73
CA ASN A 175 -34.04 5.39 -26.15
C ASN A 175 -32.97 6.46 -26.42
N VAL A 176 -31.87 6.04 -27.07
CA VAL A 176 -30.73 6.91 -27.40
C VAL A 176 -31.09 7.79 -28.59
N THR A 177 -31.05 9.10 -28.40
CA THR A 177 -31.20 10.10 -29.46
C THR A 177 -30.17 11.21 -29.29
N ASN A 178 -29.69 11.74 -30.42
CA ASN A 178 -28.83 12.93 -30.45
C ASN A 178 -29.62 14.23 -30.62
N ASP A 179 -30.94 14.12 -30.77
CA ASP A 179 -31.84 15.26 -30.90
C ASP A 179 -33.25 14.86 -30.46
N LEU A 180 -33.56 15.09 -29.18
CA LEU A 180 -34.82 14.72 -28.55
C LEU A 180 -36.03 15.44 -29.14
N HIS A 181 -35.83 16.65 -29.68
CA HIS A 181 -36.92 17.54 -30.08
C HIS A 181 -37.05 17.74 -31.58
N ARG A 182 -36.36 16.91 -32.37
CA ARG A 182 -36.36 16.98 -33.84
C ARG A 182 -37.77 17.04 -34.43
N ASP A 183 -38.65 16.16 -33.93
CA ASP A 183 -40.00 15.97 -34.46
C ASP A 183 -41.08 16.63 -33.58
N GLY A 184 -40.68 17.55 -32.70
CA GLY A 184 -41.55 18.26 -31.76
C GLY A 184 -41.04 18.22 -30.33
N ILE A 185 -41.65 19.03 -29.46
CA ILE A 185 -41.30 19.06 -28.04
C ILE A 185 -41.75 17.75 -27.38
N VAL A 186 -40.83 17.11 -26.65
CA VAL A 186 -41.06 15.82 -25.99
C VAL A 186 -40.83 15.97 -24.50
N GLY A 187 -41.88 15.77 -23.71
CA GLY A 187 -41.83 15.84 -22.25
C GLY A 187 -41.57 17.24 -21.70
N ILE A 188 -41.26 17.30 -20.41
CA ILE A 188 -40.99 18.55 -19.68
C ILE A 188 -39.55 18.97 -19.93
N MET A 189 -39.38 20.21 -20.40
CA MET A 189 -38.07 20.79 -20.64
C MET A 189 -37.52 21.48 -19.38
N THR A 190 -36.21 21.35 -19.16
CA THR A 190 -35.52 22.24 -18.22
C THR A 190 -35.42 23.66 -18.77
N GLY A 191 -35.18 24.66 -17.90
CA GLY A 191 -34.93 26.02 -18.37
C GLY A 191 -33.66 26.17 -19.24
N TYR A 192 -32.70 25.27 -19.10
CA TYR A 192 -31.54 25.20 -20.02
C TYR A 192 -31.94 24.57 -21.36
N GLU A 193 -32.71 23.50 -21.32
CA GLU A 193 -33.21 22.77 -22.49
C GLU A 193 -34.01 23.69 -23.42
N GLU A 194 -34.96 24.47 -22.90
CA GLU A 194 -35.71 25.46 -23.71
C GLU A 194 -34.81 26.50 -24.34
N ARG A 195 -33.83 26.99 -23.58
CA ARG A 195 -32.88 27.99 -24.07
C ARG A 195 -32.02 27.42 -25.19
N PHE A 196 -31.52 26.20 -25.06
CA PHE A 196 -30.69 25.58 -26.08
C PHE A 196 -31.51 25.15 -27.30
N HIS A 197 -32.70 24.61 -27.09
CA HIS A 197 -33.62 24.26 -28.16
C HIS A 197 -34.03 25.48 -29.00
N SER A 198 -34.39 26.60 -28.36
CA SER A 198 -34.71 27.86 -29.08
C SER A 198 -33.54 28.46 -29.85
N LEU A 199 -32.30 28.07 -29.52
CA LEU A 199 -31.09 28.43 -30.27
C LEU A 199 -30.73 27.40 -31.36
N GLY A 200 -31.55 26.36 -31.56
CA GLY A 200 -31.30 25.30 -32.53
C GLY A 200 -30.25 24.28 -32.11
N THR A 201 -29.85 24.24 -30.84
CA THR A 201 -28.90 23.26 -30.33
C THR A 201 -29.60 21.91 -30.08
N PRO A 202 -29.15 20.81 -30.70
CA PRO A 202 -29.72 19.48 -30.46
C PRO A 202 -29.56 19.03 -29.01
N ILE A 203 -30.58 18.35 -28.47
CA ILE A 203 -30.56 17.80 -27.11
C ILE A 203 -30.38 16.28 -27.18
N ASN A 204 -29.27 15.78 -26.65
CA ASN A 204 -29.00 14.36 -26.59
C ASN A 204 -29.68 13.75 -25.37
N ARG A 205 -30.27 12.55 -25.51
CA ARG A 205 -30.94 11.83 -24.43
C ARG A 205 -30.72 10.34 -24.53
N CYS A 206 -30.61 9.69 -23.37
CA CYS A 206 -30.73 8.25 -23.23
C CYS A 206 -31.41 7.88 -21.90
N GLU A 207 -31.90 6.66 -21.82
CA GLU A 207 -32.40 6.02 -20.60
C GLU A 207 -31.50 4.82 -20.30
N CYS A 208 -31.09 4.65 -19.06
CA CYS A 208 -30.26 3.52 -18.64
C CYS A 208 -30.97 2.76 -17.54
N ILE A 209 -31.05 1.43 -17.65
CA ILE A 209 -31.66 0.56 -16.65
C ILE A 209 -30.53 -0.13 -15.88
N VAL A 210 -30.67 -0.16 -14.55
CA VAL A 210 -29.75 -0.85 -13.64
C VAL A 210 -30.36 -2.21 -13.29
N HIS A 211 -29.66 -3.27 -13.67
CA HIS A 211 -29.96 -4.64 -13.25
C HIS A 211 -28.91 -5.04 -12.21
N LYS A 212 -29.32 -5.30 -10.97
CA LYS A 212 -28.42 -5.49 -9.81
C LYS A 212 -27.50 -6.71 -9.99
N ASP A 213 -27.98 -7.74 -10.66
CA ASP A 213 -27.29 -9.01 -10.90
C ASP A 213 -26.16 -8.90 -11.93
N THR A 214 -26.26 -7.95 -12.86
CA THR A 214 -25.35 -7.80 -13.99
C THR A 214 -24.56 -6.49 -13.95
N TYR A 215 -24.90 -5.55 -13.06
CA TYR A 215 -24.16 -4.32 -12.86
C TYR A 215 -22.71 -4.62 -12.47
N LYS A 216 -21.76 -4.17 -13.30
CA LYS A 216 -20.34 -4.28 -12.95
C LYS A 216 -19.98 -3.16 -11.99
N ARG A 217 -19.18 -3.41 -10.96
CA ARG A 217 -18.63 -2.34 -10.09
C ARG A 217 -17.28 -1.83 -10.60
N SER A 218 -16.84 -0.66 -10.12
CA SER A 218 -15.56 -0.07 -10.58
C SER A 218 -14.35 -0.95 -10.28
N GLU A 219 -14.39 -1.67 -9.18
CA GLU A 219 -13.37 -2.63 -8.75
C GLU A 219 -13.22 -3.80 -9.74
N GLU A 220 -14.31 -4.26 -10.33
CA GLU A 220 -14.33 -5.38 -11.29
C GLU A 220 -13.84 -4.96 -12.70
N ARG A 221 -13.65 -3.66 -12.93
CA ARG A 221 -13.28 -3.08 -14.25
C ARG A 221 -11.82 -2.67 -14.36
N MET A 222 -11.04 -2.65 -13.28
CA MET A 222 -9.60 -2.40 -13.40
C MET A 222 -8.94 -3.61 -14.04
N GLU A 223 -8.34 -3.42 -15.22
CA GLU A 223 -7.45 -4.43 -15.78
C GLU A 223 -6.27 -4.60 -14.82
N ARG A 224 -6.16 -5.79 -14.25
CA ARG A 224 -5.06 -6.14 -13.35
C ARG A 224 -3.73 -6.13 -14.11
N ILE A 225 -2.70 -5.59 -13.48
CA ILE A 225 -1.34 -5.53 -14.02
C ILE A 225 -0.84 -6.97 -14.19
N ARG A 226 -0.51 -7.36 -15.42
CA ARG A 226 -0.06 -8.71 -15.72
C ARG A 226 1.40 -8.92 -15.33
N MET A 227 1.69 -10.10 -14.78
CA MET A 227 3.05 -10.56 -14.53
C MET A 227 3.43 -11.68 -15.49
N THR A 228 4.68 -11.65 -15.99
CA THR A 228 5.23 -12.67 -16.90
C THR A 228 5.97 -13.75 -16.12
N THR A 229 6.92 -13.35 -15.29
CA THR A 229 7.74 -14.24 -14.46
C THR A 229 7.17 -14.28 -13.04
N PRO A 230 7.02 -15.45 -12.41
CA PRO A 230 6.54 -15.53 -11.03
C PRO A 230 7.54 -14.91 -10.03
N LEU A 231 7.00 -14.42 -8.92
CA LEU A 231 7.76 -14.26 -7.67
C LEU A 231 7.79 -15.58 -6.91
N VAL A 232 8.85 -15.85 -6.16
CA VAL A 232 8.82 -16.93 -5.15
C VAL A 232 8.18 -16.35 -3.90
N GLU A 233 6.94 -16.76 -3.61
CA GLU A 233 6.22 -16.32 -2.42
C GLU A 233 6.50 -17.29 -1.27
N ILE A 234 7.02 -16.78 -0.17
CA ILE A 234 7.40 -17.55 1.00
C ILE A 234 6.53 -17.12 2.18
N ASP A 235 5.52 -17.92 2.51
CA ASP A 235 4.64 -17.66 3.65
C ASP A 235 5.34 -17.98 4.97
N GLY A 236 4.78 -17.50 6.08
CA GLY A 236 5.41 -17.50 7.39
C GLY A 236 4.46 -17.83 8.52
N ASP A 237 4.71 -17.23 9.68
CA ASP A 237 4.09 -17.62 10.95
C ASP A 237 3.33 -16.47 11.63
N GLU A 238 2.44 -16.85 12.56
CA GLU A 238 1.79 -15.98 13.55
C GLU A 238 1.14 -14.71 12.96
N MET A 239 1.34 -13.53 13.59
CA MET A 239 0.63 -12.31 13.23
C MET A 239 1.04 -11.82 11.84
N THR A 240 2.31 -12.03 11.46
CA THR A 240 2.79 -11.69 10.12
C THR A 240 2.12 -12.54 9.04
N ARG A 241 1.81 -13.82 9.30
CA ARG A 241 1.03 -14.65 8.37
C ARG A 241 -0.39 -14.10 8.15
N ILE A 242 -1.04 -13.63 9.22
CA ILE A 242 -2.36 -12.99 9.13
C ILE A 242 -2.30 -11.72 8.26
N LEU A 243 -1.33 -10.84 8.55
CA LEU A 243 -1.12 -9.61 7.77
C LEU A 243 -0.74 -9.90 6.31
N TRP A 244 0.07 -10.92 6.07
CA TRP A 244 0.51 -11.33 4.74
C TRP A 244 -0.69 -11.60 3.82
N LYS A 245 -1.65 -12.38 4.33
CA LYS A 245 -2.91 -12.64 3.65
C LYS A 245 -3.70 -11.35 3.41
N SER A 246 -3.92 -10.54 4.45
CA SER A 246 -4.69 -9.28 4.33
C SER A 246 -4.07 -8.30 3.34
N ILE A 247 -2.74 -8.15 3.33
CA ILE A 247 -2.01 -7.30 2.38
C ILE A 247 -2.22 -7.80 0.96
N LYS A 248 -2.08 -9.12 0.71
CA LYS A 248 -2.32 -9.68 -0.63
C LYS A 248 -3.74 -9.42 -1.10
N GLU A 249 -4.73 -9.75 -0.28
CA GLU A 249 -6.16 -9.66 -0.65
C GLU A 249 -6.63 -8.21 -0.83
N GLN A 250 -6.16 -7.28 0.00
CA GLN A 250 -6.65 -5.90 -0.02
C GLN A 250 -5.82 -4.97 -0.90
N LEU A 251 -4.50 -5.19 -0.99
CA LEU A 251 -3.58 -4.22 -1.58
C LEU A 251 -2.89 -4.71 -2.85
N ILE A 252 -2.87 -6.01 -3.18
CA ILE A 252 -2.14 -6.54 -4.33
C ILE A 252 -3.07 -7.19 -5.36
N LEU A 253 -3.78 -8.25 -4.97
CA LEU A 253 -4.64 -9.05 -5.85
C LEU A 253 -5.74 -8.25 -6.59
N PRO A 254 -6.30 -7.16 -6.03
CA PRO A 254 -7.24 -6.32 -6.77
C PRO A 254 -6.61 -5.58 -7.96
N PHE A 255 -5.30 -5.38 -7.96
CA PHE A 255 -4.59 -4.51 -8.91
C PHE A 255 -3.57 -5.26 -9.78
N VAL A 256 -3.09 -6.42 -9.33
CA VAL A 256 -2.06 -7.22 -10.01
C VAL A 256 -2.58 -8.64 -10.23
N ASP A 257 -2.40 -9.16 -11.44
CA ASP A 257 -2.58 -10.57 -11.74
C ASP A 257 -1.35 -11.32 -11.23
N LEU A 258 -1.33 -11.49 -9.90
CA LEU A 258 -0.17 -11.91 -9.14
C LEU A 258 0.22 -13.34 -9.50
N LYS A 259 1.38 -13.50 -10.13
CA LYS A 259 1.96 -14.80 -10.48
C LYS A 259 3.02 -15.17 -9.45
N VAL A 260 2.83 -16.29 -8.75
CA VAL A 260 3.74 -16.75 -7.69
C VAL A 260 4.04 -18.24 -7.79
N ASP A 261 5.25 -18.63 -7.37
CA ASP A 261 5.61 -19.99 -7.00
C ASP A 261 5.65 -20.03 -5.46
N TYR A 262 4.67 -20.72 -4.85
CA TYR A 262 4.33 -20.55 -3.44
C TYR A 262 4.96 -21.64 -2.56
N TYR A 263 5.57 -21.22 -1.44
CA TYR A 263 6.19 -22.08 -0.45
C TYR A 263 5.71 -21.68 0.95
N ASP A 264 5.16 -22.64 1.70
CA ASP A 264 4.71 -22.41 3.07
C ASP A 264 5.84 -22.74 4.06
N LEU A 265 6.54 -21.71 4.56
CA LEU A 265 7.55 -21.89 5.62
C LEU A 265 6.96 -21.70 7.03
N GLY A 266 5.65 -21.78 7.18
CA GLY A 266 5.02 -21.94 8.49
C GLY A 266 5.65 -23.12 9.24
N LEU A 267 5.92 -22.93 10.53
CA LEU A 267 6.62 -23.88 11.38
C LEU A 267 6.03 -25.31 11.30
N PRO A 268 4.70 -25.53 11.29
CA PRO A 268 4.13 -26.86 11.10
C PRO A 268 4.54 -27.53 9.78
N LYS A 269 4.61 -26.76 8.68
CA LYS A 269 4.95 -27.31 7.36
C LYS A 269 6.43 -27.62 7.23
N ARG A 270 7.29 -26.79 7.83
CA ARG A 270 8.71 -27.10 7.94
C ARG A 270 8.93 -28.38 8.75
N ASP A 271 8.24 -28.53 9.87
CA ASP A 271 8.33 -29.74 10.68
C ASP A 271 7.82 -31.00 9.93
N GLU A 272 6.69 -30.90 9.23
CA GLU A 272 6.13 -31.97 8.39
C GLU A 272 7.10 -32.45 7.29
N THR A 273 7.90 -31.54 6.73
CA THR A 273 8.78 -31.81 5.58
C THR A 273 10.23 -32.08 5.98
N GLY A 274 10.54 -32.16 7.27
CA GLY A 274 11.93 -32.26 7.74
C GLY A 274 12.80 -31.06 7.30
N ASP A 275 12.18 -29.87 7.24
CA ASP A 275 12.73 -28.59 6.76
C ASP A 275 13.15 -28.57 5.27
N GLN A 276 12.84 -29.62 4.49
CA GLN A 276 13.18 -29.68 3.06
C GLN A 276 12.53 -28.54 2.25
N ILE A 277 11.32 -28.12 2.62
CA ILE A 277 10.62 -27.01 1.95
C ILE A 277 11.40 -25.69 2.02
N THR A 278 12.20 -25.47 3.07
CA THR A 278 13.10 -24.32 3.21
C THR A 278 14.22 -24.37 2.18
N HIS A 279 14.74 -25.55 1.88
CA HIS A 279 15.76 -25.72 0.83
C HIS A 279 15.16 -25.54 -0.57
N ASP A 280 13.97 -26.11 -0.80
CA ASP A 280 13.29 -26.04 -2.09
C ASP A 280 12.95 -24.60 -2.48
N CYS A 281 12.51 -23.77 -1.53
CA CYS A 281 12.25 -22.36 -1.79
C CYS A 281 13.52 -21.57 -2.15
N ALA A 282 14.68 -21.91 -1.55
CA ALA A 282 15.94 -21.26 -1.88
C ALA A 282 16.39 -21.59 -3.32
N GLU A 283 16.18 -22.83 -3.77
CA GLU A 283 16.42 -23.22 -5.16
C GLU A 283 15.44 -22.54 -6.13
N ALA A 284 14.18 -22.34 -5.71
CA ALA A 284 13.23 -21.55 -6.48
C ALA A 284 13.67 -20.09 -6.63
N ILE A 285 14.20 -19.46 -5.58
CA ILE A 285 14.73 -18.08 -5.67
C ILE A 285 15.88 -18.04 -6.67
N LYS A 286 16.80 -19.01 -6.66
CA LYS A 286 17.88 -19.09 -7.66
C LYS A 286 17.34 -19.18 -9.09
N LYS A 287 16.28 -19.99 -9.28
CA LYS A 287 15.61 -20.20 -10.57
C LYS A 287 14.92 -18.95 -11.09
N TYR A 288 14.04 -18.32 -10.31
CA TYR A 288 13.22 -17.19 -10.79
C TYR A 288 13.83 -15.81 -10.52
N GLY A 289 14.80 -15.72 -9.62
CA GLY A 289 15.58 -14.52 -9.34
C GLY A 289 15.07 -13.63 -8.22
N VAL A 290 13.78 -13.68 -7.89
CA VAL A 290 13.18 -12.79 -6.88
C VAL A 290 12.24 -13.55 -5.96
N GLY A 291 12.52 -13.49 -4.66
CA GLY A 291 11.66 -14.00 -3.59
C GLY A 291 11.08 -12.88 -2.71
N VAL A 292 9.93 -13.16 -2.11
CA VAL A 292 9.30 -12.30 -1.11
C VAL A 292 8.86 -13.16 0.07
N LYS A 293 9.31 -12.79 1.27
CA LYS A 293 9.25 -13.66 2.44
C LYS A 293 8.57 -13.01 3.64
N CYS A 294 7.63 -13.75 4.20
CA CYS A 294 7.02 -13.48 5.48
C CYS A 294 7.93 -13.92 6.65
N ALA A 295 7.77 -13.28 7.81
CA ALA A 295 8.56 -13.64 8.99
C ALA A 295 8.21 -15.06 9.48
N THR A 296 9.21 -15.80 9.94
CA THR A 296 9.11 -17.22 10.33
C THR A 296 9.66 -17.45 11.73
N ILE A 297 9.08 -18.38 12.48
CA ILE A 297 9.58 -18.79 13.79
C ILE A 297 10.91 -19.53 13.63
N THR A 298 11.93 -19.13 14.39
CA THR A 298 13.07 -20.03 14.67
C THR A 298 12.80 -20.71 16.02
N PRO A 299 12.55 -22.02 16.06
CA PRO A 299 12.05 -22.68 17.27
C PRO A 299 13.10 -22.67 18.40
N ASN A 300 12.61 -22.46 19.61
CA ASN A 300 13.37 -22.63 20.86
C ASN A 300 12.71 -23.71 21.71
N ALA A 301 13.24 -23.98 22.91
CA ALA A 301 12.69 -24.99 23.82
C ALA A 301 11.19 -24.82 24.13
N GLN A 302 10.68 -23.59 24.21
CA GLN A 302 9.26 -23.32 24.41
C GLN A 302 8.44 -23.71 23.17
N ARG A 303 8.91 -23.35 21.98
CA ARG A 303 8.22 -23.65 20.71
C ARG A 303 8.18 -25.15 20.40
N MET A 304 9.18 -25.91 20.82
CA MET A 304 9.18 -27.38 20.71
C MET A 304 7.93 -27.98 21.34
N THR A 305 7.59 -27.56 22.56
CA THR A 305 6.41 -28.04 23.28
C THR A 305 5.12 -27.47 22.70
N GLU A 306 5.10 -26.18 22.38
CA GLU A 306 3.90 -25.50 21.88
C GLU A 306 3.39 -26.08 20.55
N TYR A 307 4.31 -26.42 19.65
CA TYR A 307 3.98 -26.94 18.31
C TYR A 307 4.16 -28.46 18.20
N ASN A 308 4.61 -29.14 19.26
CA ASN A 308 4.91 -30.57 19.28
C ASN A 308 5.86 -31.00 18.14
N LEU A 309 6.99 -30.30 18.03
CA LEU A 309 7.96 -30.46 16.93
C LEU A 309 8.79 -31.74 17.06
N HIS A 310 9.18 -32.30 15.92
CA HIS A 310 10.10 -33.45 15.85
C HIS A 310 11.53 -33.08 16.23
N GLU A 311 12.01 -31.91 15.78
CA GLU A 311 13.37 -31.42 16.00
C GLU A 311 13.39 -29.89 16.19
N MET A 312 14.43 -29.38 16.87
CA MET A 312 14.71 -27.95 16.93
C MET A 312 15.31 -27.47 15.59
N TRP A 313 14.44 -27.23 14.61
CA TRP A 313 14.82 -26.80 13.27
C TRP A 313 15.65 -25.51 13.25
N LYS A 314 16.55 -25.40 12.26
CA LYS A 314 17.37 -24.21 12.05
C LYS A 314 16.52 -23.03 11.57
N SER A 315 17.10 -21.83 11.64
CA SER A 315 16.45 -20.62 11.15
C SER A 315 16.28 -20.67 9.62
N PRO A 316 15.05 -20.49 9.08
CA PRO A 316 14.83 -20.46 7.64
C PRO A 316 15.64 -19.37 6.94
N ASN A 317 15.76 -18.18 7.56
CA ASN A 317 16.55 -17.09 7.02
C ASN A 317 18.04 -17.48 6.92
N GLY A 318 18.56 -18.21 7.91
CA GLY A 318 19.93 -18.72 7.89
C GLY A 318 20.16 -19.71 6.75
N THR A 319 19.21 -20.61 6.52
CA THR A 319 19.26 -21.59 5.42
C THR A 319 19.21 -20.91 4.04
N ILE A 320 18.28 -19.99 3.82
CA ILE A 320 18.14 -19.25 2.56
C ILE A 320 19.38 -18.38 2.29
N ARG A 321 19.85 -17.63 3.30
CA ARG A 321 21.07 -16.80 3.19
C ARG A 321 22.30 -17.64 2.85
N ALA A 322 22.46 -18.80 3.47
CA ALA A 322 23.57 -19.70 3.17
C ALA A 322 23.47 -20.28 1.75
N ALA A 323 22.26 -20.57 1.27
CA ALA A 323 22.04 -21.09 -0.08
C ALA A 323 22.30 -20.03 -1.16
N LEU A 324 22.01 -18.77 -0.88
CA LEU A 324 22.18 -17.65 -1.82
C LEU A 324 23.53 -16.93 -1.70
N ASP A 325 24.32 -17.19 -0.64
CA ASP A 325 25.60 -16.51 -0.34
C ASP A 325 25.49 -14.96 -0.38
N GLY A 326 24.35 -14.43 0.08
CA GLY A 326 23.99 -13.03 -0.12
C GLY A 326 24.29 -12.10 1.06
N THR A 327 24.24 -10.80 0.76
CA THR A 327 24.37 -9.70 1.72
C THR A 327 22.99 -9.16 2.08
N VAL A 328 22.71 -8.95 3.37
CA VAL A 328 21.44 -8.37 3.81
C VAL A 328 21.57 -6.86 3.94
N PHE A 329 20.76 -6.12 3.20
CA PHE A 329 20.65 -4.67 3.26
C PHE A 329 19.40 -4.29 4.05
N ARG A 330 19.56 -3.46 5.08
CA ARG A 330 18.47 -2.93 5.89
C ARG A 330 18.46 -1.42 5.82
N ALA A 331 17.35 -0.84 5.35
CA ALA A 331 17.19 0.60 5.20
C ALA A 331 15.89 1.11 5.88
N PRO A 332 15.97 2.15 6.73
CA PRO A 332 14.79 2.70 7.40
C PRO A 332 13.86 3.40 6.42
N ILE A 333 12.55 3.26 6.65
CA ILE A 333 11.47 3.95 5.96
C ILE A 333 11.22 5.27 6.70
N LEU A 334 11.52 6.39 6.04
CA LEU A 334 11.33 7.71 6.62
C LEU A 334 9.92 8.24 6.33
N VAL A 335 9.35 8.93 7.32
CA VAL A 335 8.05 9.61 7.20
C VAL A 335 8.14 10.97 7.90
N ASP A 336 7.54 12.01 7.29
CA ASP A 336 7.52 13.33 7.90
C ASP A 336 6.58 13.37 9.12
N GLY A 337 7.14 13.66 10.30
CA GLY A 337 6.44 13.68 11.58
C GLY A 337 6.92 12.63 12.59
N ILE A 338 7.89 11.79 12.21
CA ILE A 338 8.67 10.96 13.14
C ILE A 338 10.15 11.31 12.94
N SER A 339 10.77 11.94 13.94
CA SER A 339 12.19 12.27 13.88
C SER A 339 13.05 11.12 14.40
N PRO A 340 14.23 10.87 13.80
CA PRO A 340 15.20 9.96 14.39
C PRO A 340 15.69 10.45 15.75
N ALA A 341 15.96 9.53 16.67
CA ALA A 341 16.55 9.81 17.98
C ALA A 341 17.91 10.51 17.87
N VAL A 342 18.68 10.20 16.80
CA VAL A 342 19.92 10.91 16.48
C VAL A 342 19.60 12.12 15.61
N ARG A 343 19.65 13.31 16.22
CA ARG A 343 19.18 14.58 15.64
C ARG A 343 19.78 14.95 14.27
N ASN A 344 20.99 14.50 13.98
CA ASN A 344 21.70 14.83 12.74
C ASN A 344 21.19 14.01 11.55
N TRP A 345 20.55 12.86 11.77
CA TRP A 345 20.13 12.00 10.67
C TRP A 345 18.93 12.61 9.93
N LYS A 346 19.11 12.82 8.62
CA LYS A 346 18.12 13.39 7.69
C LYS A 346 17.83 12.48 6.50
N ALA A 347 18.73 11.57 6.20
CA ALA A 347 18.60 10.56 5.16
C ALA A 347 18.80 9.16 5.75
N PRO A 348 18.28 8.09 5.11
CA PRO A 348 18.39 6.74 5.65
C PRO A 348 19.86 6.29 5.72
N ILE A 349 20.20 5.53 6.76
CA ILE A 349 21.47 4.81 6.86
C ILE A 349 21.17 3.35 6.56
N THR A 350 21.73 2.86 5.46
CA THR A 350 21.54 1.47 5.05
C THR A 350 22.62 0.60 5.68
N ILE A 351 22.26 -0.41 6.46
CA ILE A 351 23.23 -1.39 6.96
C ILE A 351 23.34 -2.54 5.97
N ALA A 352 24.54 -2.80 5.46
CA ALA A 352 24.84 -3.98 4.65
C ALA A 352 25.60 -5.00 5.50
N ARG A 353 24.92 -6.08 5.90
CA ARG A 353 25.46 -7.12 6.77
C ARG A 353 26.02 -8.28 5.95
N HIS A 354 27.28 -8.64 6.20
CA HIS A 354 27.87 -9.88 5.72
C HIS A 354 27.26 -11.08 6.44
N ALA A 355 26.26 -11.74 5.85
CA ALA A 355 25.49 -12.80 6.50
C ALA A 355 26.16 -14.19 6.49
N TYR A 356 27.49 -14.26 6.61
CA TYR A 356 28.25 -15.52 6.60
C TYR A 356 29.42 -15.52 7.60
N GLY A 357 29.72 -16.71 8.15
CA GLY A 357 30.92 -16.94 8.98
C GLY A 357 30.89 -16.22 10.34
N ASP A 358 32.10 -15.97 10.85
CA ASP A 358 32.37 -15.30 12.14
C ASP A 358 31.70 -16.05 13.32
N VAL A 359 31.35 -15.33 14.39
CA VAL A 359 30.73 -15.89 15.61
C VAL A 359 29.50 -16.77 15.33
N TYR A 360 28.75 -16.51 14.27
CA TYR A 360 27.55 -17.27 13.90
C TYR A 360 27.84 -18.68 13.38
N ARG A 361 29.10 -18.99 13.08
CA ARG A 361 29.60 -20.33 12.76
C ARG A 361 30.81 -20.69 13.62
N GLY A 362 30.96 -20.01 14.75
CA GLY A 362 32.02 -20.26 15.71
C GLY A 362 31.87 -21.62 16.39
N THR A 363 32.98 -22.18 16.84
CA THR A 363 33.02 -23.34 17.73
C THR A 363 33.58 -22.91 19.08
N GLU A 364 32.97 -23.39 20.16
CA GLU A 364 33.29 -22.96 21.51
C GLU A 364 33.69 -24.15 22.40
N VAL A 365 34.60 -23.91 23.32
CA VAL A 365 35.02 -24.88 24.33
C VAL A 365 35.11 -24.18 25.68
N ARG A 366 34.54 -24.81 26.72
CA ARG A 366 34.82 -24.46 28.11
C ARG A 366 36.16 -25.08 28.48
N ALA A 367 37.16 -24.25 28.77
CA ALA A 367 38.42 -24.70 29.34
C ALA A 367 38.24 -24.86 30.86
N THR A 368 38.39 -26.08 31.38
CA THR A 368 38.28 -26.37 32.82
C THR A 368 39.59 -26.96 33.34
N ALA A 369 39.98 -26.59 34.55
CA ALA A 369 41.18 -27.10 35.23
C ALA A 369 42.52 -26.74 34.53
N GLY A 370 42.58 -25.54 33.94
CA GLY A 370 43.76 -25.03 33.23
C GLY A 370 44.06 -25.77 31.91
N GLY A 371 45.12 -25.37 31.21
CA GLY A 371 45.60 -26.04 29.99
C GLY A 371 45.85 -25.11 28.81
N LYS A 372 46.39 -25.65 27.72
CA LYS A 372 46.78 -24.88 26.55
C LYS A 372 45.69 -24.89 25.48
N ALA A 373 45.27 -23.71 25.04
CA ALA A 373 44.41 -23.55 23.87
C ALA A 373 45.23 -23.16 22.64
N GLU A 374 45.04 -23.88 21.54
CA GLU A 374 45.75 -23.66 20.28
C GLU A 374 44.75 -23.55 19.12
N LEU A 375 45.10 -22.75 18.12
CA LEU A 375 44.51 -22.77 16.79
C LEU A 375 45.39 -23.64 15.89
N VAL A 376 44.83 -24.72 15.35
CA VAL A 376 45.52 -25.66 14.46
C VAL A 376 44.85 -25.63 13.09
N PHE A 377 45.63 -25.39 12.04
CA PHE A 377 45.19 -25.53 10.66
C PHE A 377 46.01 -26.62 9.98
N THR A 378 45.33 -27.68 9.57
CA THR A 378 45.89 -28.79 8.80
C THR A 378 45.54 -28.57 7.33
N ASP A 379 46.54 -28.39 6.47
CA ASP A 379 46.31 -28.24 5.04
C ASP A 379 45.92 -29.57 4.38
N LYS A 380 45.62 -29.53 3.07
CA LYS A 380 45.18 -30.71 2.31
C LYS A 380 46.27 -31.79 2.18
N ASP A 381 47.52 -31.41 2.36
CA ASP A 381 48.67 -32.32 2.32
C ASP A 381 49.01 -32.88 3.70
N GLY A 382 48.24 -32.49 4.73
CA GLY A 382 48.40 -32.94 6.11
C GLY A 382 49.40 -32.13 6.93
N ASN A 383 49.94 -31.02 6.41
CA ASN A 383 50.85 -30.18 7.17
C ASN A 383 50.07 -29.35 8.19
N GLU A 384 50.51 -29.37 9.44
CA GLU A 384 49.91 -28.57 10.50
C GLU A 384 50.64 -27.24 10.71
N SER A 385 49.85 -26.17 10.86
CA SER A 385 50.30 -24.91 11.44
C SER A 385 49.57 -24.66 12.75
N ARG A 386 50.32 -24.32 13.80
CA ARG A 386 49.81 -24.14 15.17
C ARG A 386 50.09 -22.73 15.67
N GLN A 387 49.11 -22.11 16.30
CA GLN A 387 49.28 -20.88 17.06
C GLN A 387 48.67 -21.04 18.45
N THR A 388 49.41 -20.73 19.50
CA THR A 388 48.85 -20.66 20.86
C THR A 388 47.87 -19.50 20.93
N ILE A 389 46.64 -19.78 21.39
CA ILE A 389 45.65 -18.76 21.72
C ILE A 389 45.96 -18.23 23.13
N TYR A 390 46.02 -19.14 24.10
CA TYR A 390 46.31 -18.82 25.51
C TYR A 390 46.72 -20.07 26.29
N ASP A 391 47.51 -19.91 27.34
CA ASP A 391 47.85 -20.95 28.31
C ASP A 391 47.07 -20.67 29.61
N PHE A 392 45.96 -21.39 29.82
CA PHE A 392 45.04 -21.18 30.94
C PHE A 392 45.62 -21.66 32.27
N GLU A 393 45.67 -20.75 33.24
CA GLU A 393 45.96 -20.99 34.66
C GLU A 393 44.70 -21.25 35.51
N CYS A 394 43.51 -21.04 34.93
CA CYS A 394 42.21 -21.18 35.58
C CYS A 394 41.13 -21.56 34.55
N ASP A 395 39.88 -21.70 35.01
CA ASP A 395 38.77 -21.97 34.09
C ASP A 395 38.52 -20.79 33.15
N GLY A 396 38.22 -21.09 31.88
CA GLY A 396 38.00 -20.09 30.85
C GLY A 396 37.11 -20.57 29.71
N VAL A 397 37.02 -19.75 28.66
CA VAL A 397 36.29 -20.07 27.43
C VAL A 397 37.15 -19.76 26.22
N VAL A 398 37.05 -20.61 25.20
CA VAL A 398 37.75 -20.44 23.92
C VAL A 398 36.70 -20.46 22.82
N THR A 399 36.85 -19.57 21.85
CA THR A 399 36.05 -19.56 20.62
C THR A 399 36.96 -19.53 19.41
N GLY A 400 36.64 -20.32 18.40
CA GLY A 400 37.28 -20.32 17.09
C GLY A 400 36.26 -19.93 16.03
N GLN A 401 36.62 -18.98 15.16
CA GLN A 401 35.76 -18.50 14.07
C GLN A 401 36.51 -18.46 12.74
N TYR A 402 35.77 -18.50 11.64
CA TYR A 402 36.33 -18.48 10.29
C TYR A 402 35.45 -17.71 9.31
N ASN A 403 36.08 -17.31 8.20
CA ASN A 403 35.39 -16.82 7.01
C ASN A 403 36.09 -17.34 5.75
N LYS A 404 35.52 -17.05 4.57
CA LYS A 404 36.08 -17.45 3.27
C LYS A 404 36.32 -16.23 2.40
N ASP A 405 37.44 -16.17 1.72
CA ASP A 405 37.74 -15.11 0.74
C ASP A 405 36.63 -14.96 -0.30
N SER A 406 36.08 -16.09 -0.77
CA SER A 406 34.97 -16.07 -1.73
C SER A 406 33.74 -15.35 -1.18
N SER A 407 33.40 -15.56 0.10
CA SER A 407 32.22 -14.95 0.72
C SER A 407 32.46 -13.47 1.03
N ILE A 408 33.69 -13.10 1.43
CA ILE A 408 34.07 -11.69 1.61
C ILE A 408 34.03 -10.94 0.27
N ALA A 409 34.54 -11.55 -0.80
CA ALA A 409 34.51 -10.98 -2.14
C ALA A 409 33.07 -10.81 -2.66
N SER A 410 32.23 -11.83 -2.46
CA SER A 410 30.77 -11.78 -2.69
C SER A 410 30.13 -10.59 -1.97
N PHE A 411 30.39 -10.44 -0.67
CA PHE A 411 29.90 -9.35 0.15
C PHE A 411 30.33 -7.97 -0.37
N ALA A 412 31.61 -7.81 -0.71
CA ALA A 412 32.13 -6.56 -1.27
C ALA A 412 31.43 -6.17 -2.57
N ARG A 413 31.30 -7.10 -3.52
CA ARG A 413 30.63 -6.86 -4.81
C ARG A 413 29.16 -6.50 -4.62
N SER A 414 28.44 -7.22 -3.76
CA SER A 414 27.05 -6.88 -3.43
C SER A 414 26.94 -5.46 -2.87
N CYS A 415 27.83 -5.06 -1.97
CA CYS A 415 27.84 -3.70 -1.39
C CYS A 415 28.10 -2.63 -2.45
N PHE A 416 29.12 -2.80 -3.30
CA PHE A 416 29.45 -1.83 -4.34
C PHE A 416 28.36 -1.72 -5.40
N GLN A 417 27.76 -2.85 -5.81
CA GLN A 417 26.66 -2.85 -6.77
C GLN A 417 25.41 -2.17 -6.18
N TYR A 418 25.03 -2.52 -4.95
CA TYR A 418 23.88 -1.91 -4.29
C TYR A 418 24.07 -0.40 -4.12
N ALA A 419 25.27 0.06 -3.78
CA ALA A 419 25.60 1.49 -3.71
C ALA A 419 25.43 2.23 -5.05
N LEU A 420 25.78 1.61 -6.17
CA LEU A 420 25.52 2.18 -7.50
C LEU A 420 24.02 2.22 -7.82
N ASP A 421 23.29 1.16 -7.50
CA ASP A 421 21.86 1.04 -7.76
C ASP A 421 21.05 2.07 -6.96
N THR A 422 21.40 2.27 -5.68
CA THR A 422 20.72 3.22 -4.78
C THR A 422 21.34 4.63 -4.78
N LYS A 423 22.46 4.81 -5.48
CA LYS A 423 23.22 6.08 -5.55
C LYS A 423 23.61 6.60 -4.17
N GLN A 424 24.14 5.71 -3.33
CA GLN A 424 24.60 6.03 -1.98
C GLN A 424 26.10 5.81 -1.86
N ASP A 425 26.77 6.64 -1.04
CA ASP A 425 28.17 6.39 -0.65
C ASP A 425 28.28 5.08 0.13
N LEU A 426 29.43 4.40 0.02
CA LEU A 426 29.70 3.15 0.73
C LEU A 426 30.83 3.28 1.74
N TRP A 427 30.53 2.96 2.99
CA TRP A 427 31.49 2.91 4.08
C TRP A 427 31.70 1.46 4.53
N PHE A 428 32.95 1.03 4.70
CA PHE A 428 33.28 -0.27 5.27
C PHE A 428 34.18 -0.09 6.48
N SER A 429 33.97 -0.88 7.53
CA SER A 429 34.80 -0.80 8.71
C SER A 429 35.06 -2.14 9.40
N THR A 430 36.25 -2.25 9.99
CA THR A 430 36.75 -3.42 10.73
C THR A 430 37.67 -2.96 11.87
N LYS A 431 38.28 -3.89 12.62
CA LYS A 431 39.31 -3.60 13.62
C LYS A 431 40.67 -4.19 13.21
N ASP A 432 41.12 -3.90 11.99
CA ASP A 432 42.36 -4.44 11.38
C ASP A 432 43.64 -4.07 12.14
N THR A 433 43.65 -3.00 12.94
CA THR A 433 44.78 -2.68 13.83
C THR A 433 45.03 -3.73 14.91
N ILE A 434 43.97 -4.42 15.36
CA ILE A 434 43.99 -5.50 16.36
C ILE A 434 43.97 -6.86 15.67
N ALA A 435 42.95 -7.12 14.84
CA ALA A 435 42.80 -8.36 14.09
C ALA A 435 43.56 -8.31 12.75
N LYS A 436 44.89 -8.18 12.82
CA LYS A 436 45.77 -7.88 11.68
C LYS A 436 45.64 -8.82 10.49
N LYS A 437 45.42 -10.12 10.74
CA LYS A 437 45.22 -11.11 9.67
C LYS A 437 43.75 -11.21 9.30
N TYR A 438 42.88 -11.50 10.27
CA TYR A 438 41.46 -11.76 10.01
C TYR A 438 40.73 -10.54 9.41
N ASP A 439 40.73 -9.41 10.11
CA ASP A 439 40.08 -8.18 9.64
C ASP A 439 40.90 -7.46 8.57
N GLY A 440 42.22 -7.69 8.55
CA GLY A 440 43.11 -7.25 7.48
C GLY A 440 42.73 -7.85 6.13
N THR A 441 42.41 -9.15 6.08
CA THR A 441 41.94 -9.82 4.85
C THR A 441 40.63 -9.22 4.33
N PHE A 442 39.68 -8.89 5.20
CA PHE A 442 38.45 -8.20 4.80
C PHE A 442 38.74 -6.86 4.10
N LYS A 443 39.57 -6.04 4.73
CA LYS A 443 39.98 -4.73 4.19
C LYS A 443 40.68 -4.88 2.84
N GLU A 444 41.63 -5.80 2.74
CA GLU A 444 42.41 -6.03 1.52
C GLU A 444 41.52 -6.48 0.35
N ILE A 445 40.61 -7.42 0.59
CA ILE A 445 39.67 -7.90 -0.43
C ILE A 445 38.74 -6.78 -0.90
N PHE A 446 38.15 -6.01 0.03
CA PHE A 446 37.31 -4.86 -0.32
C PHE A 446 38.06 -3.82 -1.16
N GLN A 447 39.27 -3.46 -0.73
CA GLN A 447 40.08 -2.46 -1.42
C GLN A 447 40.49 -2.95 -2.82
N THR A 448 40.90 -4.21 -2.94
CA THR A 448 41.30 -4.82 -4.21
C THR A 448 40.13 -4.85 -5.20
N ILE A 449 38.94 -5.26 -4.76
CA ILE A 449 37.74 -5.28 -5.60
C ILE A 449 37.34 -3.86 -6.00
N TYR A 450 37.37 -2.90 -5.08
CA TYR A 450 37.05 -1.52 -5.39
C TYR A 450 37.97 -0.96 -6.48
N ASP A 451 39.28 -1.04 -6.28
CA ASP A 451 40.28 -0.47 -7.19
C ASP A 451 40.21 -1.11 -8.58
N ASN A 452 39.98 -2.42 -8.65
CA ASN A 452 39.97 -3.16 -9.91
C ASN A 452 38.63 -3.12 -10.66
N GLU A 453 37.49 -3.10 -9.95
CA GLU A 453 36.17 -3.36 -10.56
C GLU A 453 35.18 -2.18 -10.46
N TYR A 454 35.29 -1.31 -9.46
CA TYR A 454 34.24 -0.32 -9.13
C TYR A 454 34.69 1.13 -9.06
N LYS A 455 35.98 1.42 -8.93
CA LYS A 455 36.51 2.79 -8.78
C LYS A 455 36.05 3.76 -9.86
N GLU A 456 36.17 3.37 -11.13
CA GLU A 456 35.73 4.22 -12.25
C GLU A 456 34.20 4.34 -12.32
N LYS A 457 33.46 3.30 -11.94
CA LYS A 457 31.98 3.33 -11.89
C LYS A 457 31.50 4.29 -10.80
N PHE A 458 32.10 4.24 -9.61
CA PHE A 458 31.82 5.14 -8.50
C PHE A 458 32.13 6.59 -8.87
N LYS A 459 33.30 6.83 -9.48
CA LYS A 459 33.69 8.15 -9.96
C LYS A 459 32.69 8.70 -10.99
N ALA A 460 32.24 7.87 -11.94
CA ALA A 460 31.24 8.27 -12.93
C ALA A 460 29.86 8.57 -12.31
N ALA A 461 29.49 7.86 -11.25
CA ALA A 461 28.26 8.07 -10.49
C ALA A 461 28.34 9.21 -9.46
N GLY A 462 29.54 9.77 -9.22
CA GLY A 462 29.77 10.79 -8.18
C GLY A 462 29.74 10.24 -6.75
N LEU A 463 30.01 8.94 -6.58
CA LEU A 463 29.97 8.23 -5.29
C LEU A 463 31.38 7.98 -4.76
N THR A 464 31.47 7.75 -3.45
CA THR A 464 32.72 7.47 -2.73
C THR A 464 32.68 6.12 -2.01
N TYR A 465 33.85 5.49 -1.95
CA TYR A 465 34.12 4.36 -1.06
C TYR A 465 35.06 4.84 0.05
N PHE A 466 34.68 4.59 1.31
CA PHE A 466 35.45 4.99 2.48
C PHE A 466 35.68 3.80 3.40
N TYR A 467 36.94 3.56 3.77
CA TYR A 467 37.32 2.59 4.79
C TYR A 467 37.80 3.31 6.06
N THR A 468 37.37 2.84 7.23
CA THR A 468 37.93 3.26 8.52
C THR A 468 37.81 2.17 9.59
N LEU A 469 38.38 2.40 10.77
CA LEU A 469 38.20 1.53 11.92
C LEU A 469 36.77 1.58 12.45
N ILE A 470 36.25 0.45 12.95
CA ILE A 470 34.86 0.33 13.40
C ILE A 470 34.44 1.36 14.45
N ASP A 471 35.33 1.72 15.38
CA ASP A 471 35.11 2.74 16.39
C ASP A 471 35.02 4.16 15.80
N ASP A 472 35.84 4.48 14.81
CA ASP A 472 35.77 5.75 14.09
C ASP A 472 34.53 5.80 13.18
N ALA A 473 34.17 4.69 12.53
CA ALA A 473 32.95 4.57 11.73
C ALA A 473 31.69 4.88 12.56
N VAL A 474 31.54 4.27 13.74
CA VAL A 474 30.41 4.54 14.65
C VAL A 474 30.33 6.03 14.99
N ALA A 475 31.46 6.63 15.37
CA ALA A 475 31.51 8.05 15.74
C ALA A 475 31.12 8.97 14.57
N ARG A 476 31.55 8.64 13.35
CA ARG A 476 31.21 9.38 12.13
C ARG A 476 29.76 9.22 11.73
N VAL A 477 29.22 7.99 11.80
CA VAL A 477 27.81 7.71 11.45
C VAL A 477 26.88 8.52 12.35
N ILE A 478 27.12 8.56 13.67
CA ILE A 478 26.35 9.38 14.61
C ILE A 478 26.39 10.88 14.26
N ARG A 479 27.51 11.37 13.73
CA ARG A 479 27.70 12.78 13.35
C ARG A 479 27.25 13.12 11.93
N SER A 480 27.00 12.11 11.09
CA SER A 480 26.61 12.28 9.69
C SER A 480 25.16 12.76 9.54
N GLU A 481 24.80 13.16 8.33
CA GLU A 481 23.40 13.41 7.95
C GLU A 481 22.66 12.14 7.49
N GLY A 482 23.32 10.98 7.53
CA GLY A 482 22.86 9.73 6.91
C GLY A 482 23.11 9.72 5.40
N GLY A 483 22.31 8.95 4.66
CA GLY A 483 22.39 8.89 3.19
C GLY A 483 23.49 7.98 2.64
N LEU A 484 24.00 7.07 3.46
CA LEU A 484 25.12 6.18 3.15
C LEU A 484 24.78 4.72 3.43
N ILE A 485 25.51 3.83 2.78
CA ILE A 485 25.53 2.40 3.10
C ILE A 485 26.73 2.15 4.01
N TRP A 486 26.47 1.53 5.16
CA TRP A 486 27.49 1.06 6.07
C TRP A 486 27.58 -0.46 5.98
N ALA A 487 28.60 -0.93 5.27
CA ALA A 487 28.98 -2.32 5.21
C ALA A 487 29.61 -2.74 6.54
N CYS A 488 29.04 -3.77 7.14
CA CYS A 488 29.43 -4.31 8.42
C CYS A 488 29.70 -5.81 8.31
N LYS A 489 30.71 -6.29 9.04
CA LYS A 489 30.89 -7.72 9.28
C LYS A 489 29.66 -8.32 9.96
N ASN A 490 29.59 -9.64 10.04
CA ASN A 490 28.35 -10.32 10.43
C ASN A 490 27.80 -9.85 11.78
N TYR A 491 28.65 -9.83 12.82
CA TYR A 491 28.26 -9.40 14.17
C TYR A 491 27.96 -7.91 14.25
N ASP A 492 28.84 -7.08 13.68
CA ASP A 492 28.66 -5.62 13.67
C ASP A 492 27.35 -5.25 12.96
N GLY A 493 27.04 -5.90 11.84
CA GLY A 493 25.83 -5.64 11.05
C GLY A 493 24.57 -6.05 11.78
N ASP A 494 24.61 -7.13 12.57
CA ASP A 494 23.49 -7.55 13.42
C ASP A 494 23.16 -6.45 14.44
N VAL A 495 24.15 -6.09 15.26
CA VAL A 495 23.99 -5.08 16.33
C VAL A 495 23.65 -3.71 15.77
N MET A 496 24.37 -3.25 14.73
CA MET A 496 24.18 -1.91 14.19
C MET A 496 22.87 -1.76 13.42
N SER A 497 22.35 -2.83 12.79
CA SER A 497 21.05 -2.75 12.12
C SER A 497 19.90 -2.53 13.10
N ASP A 498 19.91 -3.19 14.26
CA ASP A 498 18.90 -3.01 15.30
C ASP A 498 19.02 -1.63 15.97
N MET A 499 20.25 -1.17 16.20
CA MET A 499 20.51 0.18 16.74
C MET A 499 19.99 1.25 15.77
N VAL A 500 20.36 1.18 14.49
CA VAL A 500 19.89 2.11 13.45
C VAL A 500 18.37 2.06 13.36
N SER A 501 17.76 0.87 13.29
CA SER A 501 16.30 0.75 13.21
C SER A 501 15.58 1.39 14.38
N THR A 502 16.06 1.15 15.61
CA THR A 502 15.47 1.72 16.82
C THR A 502 15.64 3.24 16.84
N ALA A 503 16.79 3.74 16.43
CA ALA A 503 17.07 5.16 16.38
C ALA A 503 16.27 5.89 15.30
N PHE A 504 15.85 5.24 14.20
CA PHE A 504 14.93 5.82 13.22
C PHE A 504 13.45 5.72 13.60
N GLY A 505 13.10 4.94 14.63
CA GLY A 505 11.74 4.89 15.19
C GLY A 505 11.30 3.49 15.60
N SER A 506 10.72 2.72 14.65
CA SER A 506 10.16 1.39 14.90
C SER A 506 10.81 0.35 14.00
N LEU A 507 10.97 -0.89 14.50
CA LEU A 507 11.45 -2.03 13.70
C LEU A 507 10.54 -2.32 12.49
N ALA A 508 9.26 -1.97 12.57
CA ALA A 508 8.33 -2.11 11.46
C ALA A 508 8.53 -1.05 10.35
N MET A 509 9.37 -0.05 10.60
CA MET A 509 9.76 0.98 9.63
C MET A 509 11.13 0.69 9.02
N MET A 510 11.46 -0.59 8.81
CA MET A 510 12.75 -1.03 8.28
C MET A 510 12.52 -2.05 7.17
N THR A 511 13.05 -1.75 5.98
CA THR A 511 13.10 -2.71 4.87
C THR A 511 14.25 -3.68 5.07
N SER A 512 14.15 -4.89 4.51
CA SER A 512 15.24 -5.86 4.48
C SER A 512 15.26 -6.56 3.12
N VAL A 513 16.42 -6.57 2.48
CA VAL A 513 16.64 -7.29 1.22
C VAL A 513 17.96 -8.04 1.25
N LEU A 514 17.90 -9.33 0.98
CA LEU A 514 19.05 -10.17 0.70
C LEU A 514 19.40 -10.06 -0.79
N VAL A 515 20.64 -9.71 -1.09
CA VAL A 515 21.16 -9.64 -2.47
C VAL A 515 22.32 -10.62 -2.62
N SER A 516 22.15 -11.60 -3.49
CA SER A 516 23.20 -12.56 -3.81
C SER A 516 24.21 -11.99 -4.83
N PRO A 517 25.41 -12.57 -4.92
CA PRO A 517 26.45 -12.15 -5.86
C PRO A 517 26.06 -12.37 -7.33
N ASP A 518 25.20 -13.34 -7.59
CA ASP A 518 24.65 -13.67 -8.91
C ASP A 518 23.35 -12.91 -9.25
N GLY A 519 23.03 -11.86 -8.47
CA GLY A 519 21.92 -10.95 -8.77
C GLY A 519 20.53 -11.52 -8.46
N LYS A 520 20.43 -12.41 -7.46
CA LYS A 520 19.17 -12.89 -6.90
C LYS A 520 18.79 -12.04 -5.69
N TYR A 521 17.50 -11.83 -5.51
CA TYR A 521 16.95 -10.97 -4.49
C TYR A 521 15.93 -11.72 -3.65
N GLU A 522 15.96 -11.50 -2.34
CA GLU A 522 14.90 -11.94 -1.44
C GLU A 522 14.53 -10.77 -0.53
N TYR A 523 13.26 -10.38 -0.56
CA TYR A 523 12.73 -9.25 0.20
C TYR A 523 11.97 -9.78 1.42
N GLU A 524 12.29 -9.27 2.61
CA GLU A 524 11.64 -9.67 3.86
C GLU A 524 11.33 -8.46 4.75
N ALA A 525 10.43 -8.64 5.71
CA ALA A 525 10.30 -7.71 6.82
C ALA A 525 11.49 -7.85 7.77
N ALA A 526 12.05 -6.74 8.26
CA ALA A 526 13.22 -6.79 9.14
C ALA A 526 12.91 -7.35 10.55
N HIS A 527 11.64 -7.39 10.94
CA HIS A 527 11.18 -7.82 12.27
C HIS A 527 10.72 -9.30 12.29
N GLY A 528 10.53 -9.83 13.50
CA GLY A 528 10.00 -11.18 13.72
C GLY A 528 8.48 -11.30 13.51
N THR A 529 7.91 -12.40 13.98
CA THR A 529 6.53 -12.84 13.71
C THR A 529 5.44 -12.16 14.55
N VAL A 530 5.84 -11.26 15.47
CA VAL A 530 4.97 -10.49 16.38
C VAL A 530 4.05 -11.38 17.24
N THR A 531 4.65 -12.41 17.85
CA THR A 531 4.00 -13.43 18.70
C THR A 531 2.97 -12.88 19.69
N ARG A 532 3.29 -11.78 20.40
CA ARG A 532 2.38 -11.21 21.40
C ARG A 532 1.05 -10.77 20.78
N HIS A 533 1.07 -10.15 19.61
CA HIS A 533 -0.15 -9.73 18.92
C HIS A 533 -0.90 -10.93 18.34
N TYR A 534 -0.17 -11.98 17.92
CA TYR A 534 -0.80 -13.22 17.48
C TYR A 534 -1.63 -13.89 18.57
N TYR A 535 -1.12 -13.99 19.81
CA TYR A 535 -1.92 -14.54 20.90
C TYR A 535 -3.15 -13.68 21.23
N GLN A 536 -3.04 -12.34 21.14
CA GLN A 536 -4.20 -11.45 21.28
C GLN A 536 -5.23 -11.69 20.17
N TYR A 537 -4.77 -11.87 18.93
CA TYR A 537 -5.63 -12.21 17.80
C TYR A 537 -6.35 -13.56 18.00
N LEU A 538 -5.67 -14.59 18.50
CA LEU A 538 -6.28 -15.89 18.82
C LEU A 538 -7.37 -15.79 19.90
N GLU A 539 -7.27 -14.81 20.80
CA GLU A 539 -8.30 -14.49 21.80
C GLU A 539 -9.45 -13.64 21.23
N GLY A 540 -9.45 -13.33 19.93
CA GLY A 540 -10.45 -12.48 19.26
C GLY A 540 -10.28 -10.98 19.54
N LYS A 541 -9.13 -10.55 20.07
CA LYS A 541 -8.85 -9.12 20.32
C LYS A 541 -8.34 -8.45 19.06
N GLU A 542 -8.77 -7.20 18.85
CA GLU A 542 -8.22 -6.36 17.79
C GLU A 542 -6.74 -6.06 18.06
N THR A 543 -5.94 -6.04 16.99
CA THR A 543 -4.51 -5.71 17.05
C THR A 543 -4.20 -4.49 16.18
N SER A 544 -3.17 -3.76 16.56
CA SER A 544 -2.61 -2.62 15.81
C SER A 544 -1.16 -2.92 15.46
N THR A 545 -0.96 -4.01 14.72
CA THR A 545 0.34 -4.46 14.25
C THR A 545 0.69 -3.69 12.99
N ASN A 546 1.86 -3.07 12.96
CA ASN A 546 2.32 -2.26 11.85
C ASN A 546 2.71 -3.13 10.63
N PRO A 547 2.04 -2.99 9.47
CA PRO A 547 2.31 -3.80 8.29
C PRO A 547 3.38 -3.19 7.35
N MET A 548 3.99 -2.06 7.68
CA MET A 548 4.86 -1.29 6.77
C MET A 548 6.00 -2.11 6.18
N ALA A 549 6.85 -2.73 7.01
CA ALA A 549 7.96 -3.57 6.52
C ALA A 549 7.47 -4.73 5.63
N THR A 550 6.32 -5.34 5.94
CA THR A 550 5.72 -6.42 5.15
C THR A 550 5.21 -5.92 3.79
N ILE A 551 4.56 -4.75 3.76
CA ILE A 551 4.13 -4.11 2.50
C ILE A 551 5.35 -3.76 1.65
N PHE A 552 6.41 -3.22 2.26
CA PHE A 552 7.63 -2.84 1.55
C PHE A 552 8.43 -4.04 1.05
N ALA A 553 8.33 -5.20 1.71
CA ALA A 553 8.87 -6.45 1.16
C ALA A 553 8.15 -6.82 -0.15
N TRP A 554 6.81 -6.75 -0.18
CA TRP A 554 6.02 -6.98 -1.39
C TRP A 554 6.31 -5.98 -2.50
N THR A 555 6.29 -4.68 -2.20
CA THR A 555 6.54 -3.64 -3.22
C THR A 555 7.98 -3.70 -3.74
N GLY A 556 8.97 -3.96 -2.88
CA GLY A 556 10.35 -4.20 -3.28
C GLY A 556 10.49 -5.36 -4.26
N ALA A 557 9.87 -6.51 -3.95
CA ALA A 557 9.88 -7.68 -4.82
C ALA A 557 9.15 -7.44 -6.15
N LEU A 558 7.96 -6.82 -6.12
CA LEU A 558 7.20 -6.48 -7.33
C LEU A 558 7.94 -5.48 -8.20
N SER A 559 8.56 -4.46 -7.61
CA SER A 559 9.37 -3.47 -8.31
C SER A 559 10.57 -4.12 -8.99
N LYS A 560 11.35 -4.94 -8.27
CA LYS A 560 12.49 -5.67 -8.83
C LYS A 560 12.08 -6.66 -9.92
N ARG A 561 10.96 -7.37 -9.74
CA ARG A 561 10.40 -8.23 -10.79
C ARG A 561 10.02 -7.44 -12.03
N GLY A 562 9.42 -6.26 -11.84
CA GLY A 562 9.05 -5.35 -12.90
C GLY A 562 10.26 -4.77 -13.63
N GLU A 563 11.35 -4.47 -12.92
CA GLU A 563 12.63 -4.06 -13.53
C GLU A 563 13.20 -5.17 -14.42
N LEU A 564 13.33 -6.39 -13.87
CA LEU A 564 13.90 -7.53 -14.59
C LEU A 564 13.05 -7.98 -15.79
N ASP A 565 11.73 -7.79 -15.74
CA ASP A 565 10.80 -8.13 -16.82
C ASP A 565 10.52 -6.96 -17.78
N GLY A 566 11.06 -5.76 -17.54
CA GLY A 566 10.74 -4.56 -18.33
C GLY A 566 9.29 -4.08 -18.20
N ASN A 567 8.64 -4.37 -17.06
CA ASN A 567 7.25 -4.03 -16.75
C ASN A 567 7.17 -2.75 -15.89
N GLU A 568 7.08 -1.61 -16.55
CA GLU A 568 6.99 -0.28 -15.91
C GLU A 568 5.69 -0.10 -15.11
N ALA A 569 4.59 -0.75 -15.52
CA ALA A 569 3.32 -0.68 -14.81
C ALA A 569 3.43 -1.31 -13.40
N LEU A 570 4.14 -2.43 -13.29
CA LEU A 570 4.39 -3.09 -12.01
C LEU A 570 5.28 -2.26 -11.08
N GLN A 571 6.34 -1.64 -11.63
CA GLN A 571 7.20 -0.71 -10.88
C GLN A 571 6.42 0.52 -10.39
N THR A 572 5.60 1.11 -11.26
CA THR A 572 4.76 2.27 -10.93
C THR A 572 3.74 1.93 -9.85
N PHE A 573 3.13 0.74 -9.92
CA PHE A 573 2.22 0.26 -8.90
C PHE A 573 2.89 0.10 -7.54
N ALA A 574 4.05 -0.56 -7.49
CA ALA A 574 4.83 -0.72 -6.26
C ALA A 574 5.14 0.66 -5.62
N ALA A 575 5.63 1.62 -6.42
CA ALA A 575 5.93 2.97 -5.96
C ALA A 575 4.68 3.72 -5.46
N LYS A 576 3.52 3.57 -6.14
CA LYS A 576 2.25 4.17 -5.69
C LYS A 576 1.75 3.57 -4.38
N LEU A 577 1.92 2.25 -4.18
CA LEU A 577 1.54 1.59 -2.93
C LEU A 577 2.44 2.04 -1.77
N GLU A 578 3.76 2.11 -1.96
CA GLU A 578 4.68 2.67 -0.94
C GLU A 578 4.31 4.12 -0.60
N LYS A 579 4.05 4.95 -1.61
CA LYS A 579 3.61 6.32 -1.41
C LYS A 579 2.26 6.40 -0.67
N ALA A 580 1.29 5.56 -1.00
CA ALA A 580 0.01 5.53 -0.29
C ALA A 580 0.17 5.18 1.19
N CYS A 581 1.12 4.29 1.52
CA CYS A 581 1.47 3.96 2.90
C CYS A 581 2.06 5.15 3.65
N ILE A 582 3.08 5.80 3.08
CA ILE A 582 3.72 6.99 3.64
C ILE A 582 2.70 8.12 3.83
N ASP A 583 1.93 8.44 2.78
CA ASP A 583 0.92 9.51 2.82
C ASP A 583 -0.19 9.22 3.85
N THR A 584 -0.46 7.95 4.17
CA THR A 584 -1.41 7.56 5.23
C THR A 584 -0.89 7.97 6.61
N ILE A 585 0.36 7.62 6.90
CA ILE A 585 1.04 7.98 8.16
C ILE A 585 1.21 9.50 8.27
N GLU A 586 1.71 10.14 7.21
CA GLU A 586 1.91 11.60 7.17
C GLU A 586 0.60 12.39 7.26
N GLY A 587 -0.51 11.78 6.85
CA GLY A 587 -1.87 12.29 7.06
C GLY A 587 -2.42 12.07 8.48
N GLY A 588 -1.62 11.56 9.41
CA GLY A 588 -1.96 11.35 10.81
C GLY A 588 -2.63 10.01 11.13
N THR A 589 -2.85 9.12 10.16
CA THR A 589 -3.46 7.80 10.39
C THR A 589 -2.38 6.73 10.50
N MET A 590 -2.27 6.06 11.64
CA MET A 590 -1.15 5.13 11.89
C MET A 590 -1.48 4.04 12.92
N THR A 591 -0.62 3.02 12.98
CA THR A 591 -0.69 1.99 14.02
C THR A 591 -0.11 2.48 15.35
N LYS A 592 -0.42 1.74 16.42
CA LYS A 592 -0.16 2.15 17.80
C LYS A 592 1.32 2.34 18.12
N ASP A 593 2.21 1.59 17.49
CA ASP A 593 3.67 1.72 17.67
C ASP A 593 4.18 3.08 17.20
N LEU A 594 3.69 3.59 16.07
CA LEU A 594 4.09 4.88 15.51
C LEU A 594 3.46 6.07 16.25
N ALA A 595 2.25 5.89 16.79
CA ALA A 595 1.54 6.93 17.51
C ALA A 595 2.30 7.48 18.72
N ALA A 596 3.16 6.65 19.35
CA ALA A 596 4.01 7.07 20.46
C ALA A 596 5.21 7.93 20.04
N LEU A 597 5.57 7.88 18.76
CA LEU A 597 6.73 8.58 18.17
C LEU A 597 6.31 9.79 17.31
N TRP A 598 5.01 10.01 17.17
CA TRP A 598 4.45 11.04 16.30
C TRP A 598 4.56 12.44 16.92
N GLU A 599 5.13 13.38 16.17
CA GLU A 599 5.49 14.73 16.65
C GLU A 599 4.53 15.83 16.19
N LYS A 600 3.59 15.53 15.28
CA LYS A 600 2.64 16.51 14.73
C LYS A 600 1.30 16.49 15.48
N ASP A 601 0.24 17.00 14.84
CA ASP A 601 -1.13 17.00 15.38
C ASP A 601 -1.58 15.60 15.84
N LYS A 602 -2.64 15.53 16.65
CA LYS A 602 -3.10 14.30 17.30
C LYS A 602 -3.20 13.11 16.33
N ALA A 603 -2.43 12.06 16.59
CA ALA A 603 -2.44 10.82 15.82
C ALA A 603 -3.82 10.13 15.88
N HIS A 604 -4.31 9.70 14.71
CA HIS A 604 -5.47 8.83 14.56
C HIS A 604 -5.01 7.37 14.54
N VAL A 605 -5.06 6.74 15.71
CA VAL A 605 -4.63 5.35 15.91
C VAL A 605 -5.69 4.38 15.38
N VAL A 606 -5.28 3.45 14.54
CA VAL A 606 -6.17 2.44 13.92
C VAL A 606 -5.69 1.01 14.17
N THR A 607 -6.57 0.03 13.97
CA THR A 607 -6.23 -1.39 13.93
C THR A 607 -5.39 -1.71 12.68
N SER A 608 -4.82 -2.91 12.61
CA SER A 608 -4.07 -3.37 11.44
C SER A 608 -4.94 -3.30 10.17
N ASP A 609 -6.18 -3.81 10.23
CA ASP A 609 -7.11 -3.76 9.10
C ASP A 609 -7.58 -2.34 8.78
N GLY A 610 -7.81 -1.51 9.81
CA GLY A 610 -8.14 -0.09 9.60
C GLY A 610 -7.02 0.66 8.88
N PHE A 611 -5.76 0.36 9.17
CA PHE A 611 -4.62 0.92 8.46
C PHE A 611 -4.58 0.46 6.99
N LEU A 612 -4.73 -0.85 6.73
CA LEU A 612 -4.78 -1.38 5.36
C LEU A 612 -5.92 -0.77 4.53
N ALA A 613 -7.10 -0.59 5.12
CA ALA A 613 -8.24 0.06 4.46
C ALA A 613 -7.97 1.54 4.12
N ALA A 614 -7.31 2.27 5.02
CA ALA A 614 -6.90 3.65 4.79
C ALA A 614 -5.86 3.75 3.64
N VAL A 615 -4.88 2.84 3.62
CA VAL A 615 -3.90 2.73 2.53
C VAL A 615 -4.59 2.41 1.22
N ARG A 616 -5.49 1.42 1.19
CA ARG A 616 -6.27 1.04 -0.01
C ARG A 616 -7.03 2.23 -0.59
N THR A 617 -7.75 2.97 0.26
CA THR A 617 -8.51 4.15 -0.15
C THR A 617 -7.62 5.20 -0.83
N ARG A 618 -6.38 5.38 -0.35
CA ARG A 618 -5.42 6.30 -0.98
C ARG A 618 -4.85 5.75 -2.27
N LEU A 619 -4.51 4.47 -2.29
CA LEU A 619 -3.99 3.78 -3.48
C LEU A 619 -4.99 3.88 -4.64
N GLU A 620 -6.26 3.55 -4.41
CA GLU A 620 -7.33 3.63 -5.41
C GLU A 620 -7.55 5.05 -5.96
N ARG A 621 -7.28 6.09 -5.16
CA ARG A 621 -7.35 7.48 -5.63
C ARG A 621 -6.17 7.87 -6.52
N SER A 622 -5.05 7.15 -6.42
CA SER A 622 -3.79 7.41 -7.12
C SER A 622 -3.63 6.59 -8.40
N LEU A 623 -4.32 5.46 -8.52
CA LEU A 623 -4.44 4.63 -9.72
C LEU A 623 -5.47 5.24 -10.67
#